data_AF-A0A1I1YBG3-F1
#
_entry.id   AF-A0A1I1YBG3-F1
#
_cell.length_a   1.000
_cell.length_b   1.000
_cell.length_c   1.000
_cell.angle_alpha   90.00
_cell.angle_beta   90.00
_cell.angle_gamma   90.00
#
_symmetry.space_group_name_H-M   'P 1'
#
loop_
_entity.id
_entity.type
_entity.pdbx_description
1 polymer ?
#
loop_
_entity_poly.entity_id
_entity_poly.type
_entity_poly.pdbx_seq_one_letter_code
_entity_poly.pdbx_strand_id
1 'polypeptide(L)'
;MTHPLRTRAPHFTSAACAVAFFLLGGCAALENYDMPAAGAPRTDASHGRGTGMALERPDGRVAAADVALKTASGAPAGRALLRELPQGGGVEIAIEVQDMAPGAHGFHIHAHGACAPGPDAATGKVVDFGAAGGHFDPYTTRNHGSPGQSPQEAHAGEAPNIQVGADRKGTLRFTHPHITLQPGSKTSVLGRTLVVHDKEDDYASDPAGNSGGRLACGLIEPAAPSMVQGRATIEGSNVYPEGIAFDARTGTAYVGSSSEGHIYRIAPGAQKAEPFQLGGSPGRQAAFGMKVDGNGRLWVAGGPANSVAAIDLQSAATVAVIEGPKDGQAFLNDIALTPQYAYVTDSFRPVLWRIAIAPGAPMSLEPWLDIRQTPIRYQPNQINLNGIVASPDGRRLLAVQLATGQLWRIDTATREVKEVRLDGGDLRHGDGLALLGANDLYVVRNADNELVRVELAADGSSGRIVQRLRDPRLKYPTTAAVQDGALLVVNGQLDKQKNPPPLLPFDVLRIALPPR
;
A
#
# COMPACT_ATOMS: atom_id res chain seq x y z
N MET A 1 -44.91 -51.20 -36.64
CA MET A 1 -45.26 -50.22 -35.59
C MET A 1 -44.04 -49.34 -35.34
N THR A 2 -44.19 -48.08 -35.70
CA THR A 2 -43.21 -47.00 -35.69
C THR A 2 -43.10 -46.37 -34.30
N HIS A 3 -41.89 -46.20 -33.76
CA HIS A 3 -41.49 -45.04 -32.93
C HIS A 3 -39.96 -44.98 -32.83
N PRO A 4 -39.30 -43.85 -33.18
CA PRO A 4 -37.87 -43.66 -32.97
C PRO A 4 -37.58 -42.95 -31.64
N LEU A 5 -36.56 -43.42 -30.93
CA LEU A 5 -36.00 -42.78 -29.74
C LEU A 5 -35.11 -41.60 -30.14
N ARG A 6 -35.49 -40.40 -29.70
CA ARG A 6 -34.71 -39.15 -29.81
C ARG A 6 -33.50 -39.21 -28.87
N THR A 7 -32.30 -39.10 -29.43
CA THR A 7 -31.08 -38.71 -28.72
C THR A 7 -31.03 -37.18 -28.58
N ARG A 8 -30.90 -36.67 -27.36
CA ARG A 8 -30.59 -35.26 -27.06
C ARG A 8 -29.08 -35.13 -26.87
N ALA A 9 -28.44 -34.33 -27.72
CA ALA A 9 -27.07 -33.86 -27.51
C ALA A 9 -27.06 -32.69 -26.50
N PRO A 10 -26.03 -32.54 -25.65
CA PRO A 10 -25.86 -31.36 -24.82
C PRO A 10 -25.27 -30.21 -25.65
N HIS A 11 -25.89 -29.04 -25.54
CA HIS A 11 -25.41 -27.78 -26.11
C HIS A 11 -24.14 -27.33 -25.40
N PHE A 12 -23.02 -27.24 -26.13
CA PHE A 12 -21.88 -26.41 -25.76
C PHE A 12 -22.11 -25.00 -26.31
N THR A 13 -22.29 -24.03 -25.41
CA THR A 13 -22.24 -22.60 -25.75
C THR A 13 -20.78 -22.18 -25.89
N SER A 14 -20.29 -22.07 -27.13
CA SER A 14 -19.15 -21.24 -27.47
C SER A 14 -19.55 -19.77 -27.40
N ALA A 15 -18.94 -18.99 -26.52
CA ALA A 15 -18.95 -17.53 -26.61
C ALA A 15 -17.60 -17.06 -27.13
N ALA A 16 -17.46 -17.08 -28.45
CA ALA A 16 -16.51 -16.22 -29.15
C ALA A 16 -17.20 -14.87 -29.37
N CYS A 17 -16.58 -13.77 -28.98
CA CYS A 17 -16.93 -12.44 -29.46
C CYS A 17 -15.66 -11.69 -29.80
N ALA A 18 -15.25 -11.86 -31.05
CA ALA A 18 -14.50 -10.86 -31.80
C ALA A 18 -15.53 -9.94 -32.47
N VAL A 19 -15.37 -8.62 -32.34
CA VAL A 19 -15.96 -7.65 -33.27
C VAL A 19 -14.92 -6.57 -33.57
N ALA A 20 -14.79 -6.31 -34.86
CA ALA A 20 -13.74 -5.58 -35.53
C ALA A 20 -13.99 -4.07 -35.61
N PHE A 21 -12.89 -3.38 -35.93
CA PHE A 21 -12.73 -2.02 -36.43
C PHE A 21 -13.74 -1.62 -37.52
N PHE A 22 -14.21 -0.37 -37.45
CA PHE A 22 -14.28 0.57 -38.59
C PHE A 22 -14.50 2.00 -38.06
N LEU A 23 -13.66 2.95 -38.49
CA LEU A 23 -14.09 4.10 -39.29
C LEU A 23 -12.89 4.95 -39.76
N LEU A 24 -12.94 5.24 -41.05
CA LEU A 24 -12.08 6.12 -41.85
C LEU A 24 -12.53 7.59 -41.73
N GLY A 25 -11.61 8.50 -42.04
CA GLY A 25 -11.85 9.91 -42.40
C GLY A 25 -11.16 10.86 -41.42
N GLY A 26 -10.37 11.85 -41.79
CA GLY A 26 -10.05 12.48 -43.07
C GLY A 26 -9.33 13.80 -42.74
N CYS A 27 -8.43 14.24 -43.62
CA CYS A 27 -7.44 15.30 -43.43
C CYS A 27 -7.94 16.76 -43.33
N ALA A 28 -7.01 17.61 -42.86
CA ALA A 28 -6.77 19.04 -43.17
C ALA A 28 -7.62 20.08 -42.39
N ALA A 29 -7.14 21.27 -42.02
CA ALA A 29 -5.96 22.05 -42.38
C ALA A 29 -5.56 23.07 -41.27
N LEU A 30 -4.41 23.70 -41.53
CA LEU A 30 -3.66 24.76 -40.83
C LEU A 30 -4.46 26.05 -40.53
N GLU A 31 -4.04 26.83 -39.52
CA GLU A 31 -3.45 28.17 -39.73
C GLU A 31 -2.92 28.83 -38.44
N ASN A 32 -2.04 29.80 -38.68
CA ASN A 32 -1.04 30.40 -37.80
C ASN A 32 -1.63 31.36 -36.75
N TYR A 33 -0.89 31.57 -35.64
CA TYR A 33 -0.88 32.87 -34.97
C TYR A 33 0.52 33.22 -34.44
N ASP A 34 0.94 34.43 -34.81
CA ASP A 34 2.24 35.07 -34.63
C ASP A 34 2.63 35.37 -33.18
N MET A 35 3.94 35.34 -32.95
CA MET A 35 4.62 36.00 -31.83
C MET A 35 5.11 37.39 -32.27
N PRO A 36 5.30 38.32 -31.32
CA PRO A 36 6.55 39.08 -31.36
C PRO A 36 7.30 39.12 -30.02
N ALA A 37 8.56 39.54 -30.14
CA ALA A 37 9.68 39.24 -29.25
C ALA A 37 10.02 40.30 -28.18
N ALA A 38 10.72 39.82 -27.16
CA ALA A 38 11.86 40.37 -26.39
C ALA A 38 11.95 41.86 -26.01
N GLY A 39 12.16 42.08 -24.70
CA GLY A 39 12.81 43.26 -24.13
C GLY A 39 13.17 43.05 -22.64
N ALA A 40 14.45 43.16 -22.30
CA ALA A 40 15.00 43.20 -20.94
C ALA A 40 15.75 44.54 -20.75
N PRO A 41 16.48 44.83 -19.64
CA PRO A 41 16.23 44.75 -18.19
C PRO A 41 16.42 46.13 -17.50
N ARG A 42 16.29 46.26 -16.15
CA ARG A 42 17.11 47.12 -15.21
C ARG A 42 16.42 47.40 -13.84
N THR A 43 17.08 47.02 -12.71
CA THR A 43 17.68 47.85 -11.60
C THR A 43 16.67 48.50 -10.62
N ASP A 44 16.85 48.67 -9.30
CA ASP A 44 17.97 48.51 -8.36
C ASP A 44 17.48 48.60 -6.89
N ALA A 45 18.26 48.03 -5.97
CA ALA A 45 18.69 48.55 -4.64
C ALA A 45 17.72 48.98 -3.50
N SER A 46 17.68 48.14 -2.45
CA SER A 46 18.15 48.36 -1.04
C SER A 46 17.57 49.42 -0.07
N HIS A 47 17.74 49.11 1.25
CA HIS A 47 17.60 49.85 2.54
C HIS A 47 16.50 49.25 3.46
N GLY A 48 16.69 48.85 4.73
CA GLY A 48 17.82 48.78 5.66
C GLY A 48 17.32 48.61 7.12
N ARG A 49 17.75 47.53 7.80
CA ARG A 49 17.97 47.26 9.26
C ARG A 49 16.93 47.61 10.36
N GLY A 50 16.70 46.64 11.28
CA GLY A 50 16.49 46.93 12.71
C GLY A 50 15.77 45.89 13.62
N THR A 51 16.52 44.89 14.13
CA THR A 51 16.42 44.22 15.47
C THR A 51 15.13 43.54 15.99
N GLY A 52 15.26 42.27 16.42
CA GLY A 52 14.47 41.71 17.54
C GLY A 52 14.11 40.22 17.46
N MET A 53 14.87 39.39 18.19
CA MET A 53 14.56 38.05 18.74
C MET A 53 13.89 36.97 17.86
N ALA A 54 14.61 35.86 17.72
CA ALA A 54 14.08 34.57 17.29
C ALA A 54 13.04 34.03 18.28
N LEU A 55 11.88 33.64 17.75
CA LEU A 55 11.11 32.49 18.21
C LEU A 55 10.82 31.62 16.99
N GLU A 56 10.79 30.32 17.24
CA GLU A 56 11.17 29.27 16.31
C GLU A 56 10.18 29.00 15.15
N ARG A 57 10.79 28.53 14.07
CA ARG A 57 10.31 27.86 12.84
C ARG A 57 8.80 27.52 12.76
N PRO A 58 8.10 27.93 11.69
CA PRO A 58 6.91 27.20 11.26
C PRO A 58 7.42 25.89 10.63
N ASP A 59 7.60 24.85 11.43
CA ASP A 59 7.61 23.51 10.90
C ASP A 59 6.21 23.29 10.32
N GLY A 60 6.07 23.47 9.02
CA GLY A 60 4.82 23.35 8.24
C GLY A 60 4.25 21.93 8.20
N ARG A 61 4.37 21.19 9.30
CA ARG A 61 3.71 19.91 9.52
C ARG A 61 2.38 20.20 10.20
N VAL A 62 1.33 20.00 9.41
CA VAL A 62 -0.03 19.98 9.90
C VAL A 62 -0.18 18.84 10.93
N ALA A 63 -0.70 19.14 12.13
CA ALA A 63 -0.95 18.11 13.15
C ALA A 63 -1.97 17.09 12.63
N ALA A 64 -1.72 15.81 12.90
CA ALA A 64 -2.57 14.71 12.45
C ALA A 64 -2.71 13.66 13.55
N ALA A 65 -3.78 12.87 13.49
CA ALA A 65 -4.04 11.75 14.38
C ALA A 65 -4.61 10.56 13.61
N ASP A 66 -4.24 9.36 14.04
CA ASP A 66 -4.70 8.08 13.49
C ASP A 66 -5.62 7.38 14.49
N VAL A 67 -6.63 6.67 13.98
CA VAL A 67 -7.57 5.90 14.79
C VAL A 67 -7.79 4.54 14.14
N ALA A 68 -7.45 3.46 14.85
CA ALA A 68 -7.88 2.11 14.50
C ALA A 68 -9.18 1.77 15.24
N LEU A 69 -10.25 1.48 14.50
CA LEU A 69 -11.54 1.11 15.08
C LEU A 69 -11.60 -0.41 15.26
N LYS A 70 -12.09 -0.84 16.43
CA LYS A 70 -12.30 -2.26 16.75
C LYS A 70 -13.69 -2.51 17.30
N THR A 71 -14.20 -3.72 17.08
CA THR A 71 -15.40 -4.25 17.74
C THR A 71 -15.10 -4.65 19.19
N ALA A 72 -16.13 -4.96 19.97
CA ALA A 72 -15.99 -5.39 21.36
C ALA A 72 -15.17 -6.69 21.50
N SER A 73 -15.21 -7.56 20.48
CA SER A 73 -14.38 -8.77 20.40
C SER A 73 -12.93 -8.50 19.97
N GLY A 74 -12.59 -7.24 19.64
CA GLY A 74 -11.27 -6.84 19.17
C GLY A 74 -11.05 -7.02 17.66
N ALA A 75 -12.09 -7.41 16.90
CA ALA A 75 -11.98 -7.52 15.45
C ALA A 75 -11.85 -6.11 14.81
N PRO A 76 -11.10 -5.95 13.70
CA PRO A 76 -11.04 -4.68 12.97
C PRO A 76 -12.44 -4.23 12.50
N ALA A 77 -12.76 -2.96 12.72
CA ALA A 77 -14.06 -2.37 12.35
C ALA A 77 -13.93 -1.14 11.43
N GLY A 78 -12.70 -0.73 11.12
CA GLY A 78 -12.42 0.43 10.28
C GLY A 78 -11.23 1.26 10.77
N ARG A 79 -11.09 2.47 10.24
CA ARG A 79 -10.09 3.44 10.67
C ARG A 79 -10.55 4.89 10.44
N ALA A 80 -9.95 5.83 11.14
CA ALA A 80 -10.10 7.25 10.84
C ALA A 80 -8.75 7.98 10.84
N LEU A 81 -8.71 9.07 10.07
CA LEU A 81 -7.61 10.01 9.98
C LEU A 81 -8.13 11.39 10.32
N LEU A 82 -7.46 12.06 11.23
CA LEU A 82 -7.75 13.43 11.61
C LEU A 82 -6.59 14.31 11.16
N ARG A 83 -6.90 15.45 10.53
CA ARG A 83 -5.92 16.45 10.10
C ARG A 83 -6.38 17.83 10.54
N GLU A 84 -5.58 18.51 11.35
CA GLU A 84 -5.84 19.90 11.71
C GLU A 84 -5.74 20.77 10.46
N LEU A 85 -6.67 21.69 10.21
CA LEU A 85 -6.58 22.58 9.06
C LEU A 85 -5.80 23.84 9.43
N PRO A 86 -5.00 24.39 8.51
CA PRO A 86 -4.26 25.63 8.77
C PRO A 86 -5.17 26.78 9.22
N GLN A 87 -4.57 27.76 9.90
CA GLN A 87 -5.24 29.03 10.25
C GLN A 87 -6.53 28.85 11.09
N GLY A 88 -6.61 27.77 11.88
CA GLY A 88 -7.76 27.51 12.75
C GLY A 88 -8.98 26.98 12.01
N GLY A 89 -8.81 26.38 10.82
CA GLY A 89 -9.91 25.79 10.04
C GLY A 89 -10.56 24.54 10.65
N GLY A 90 -10.28 24.22 11.92
CA GLY A 90 -10.79 23.03 12.60
C GLY A 90 -10.01 21.77 12.28
N VAL A 91 -10.66 20.60 12.40
CA VAL A 91 -10.07 19.30 12.10
C VAL A 91 -10.91 18.60 11.03
N GLU A 92 -10.27 18.22 9.92
CA GLU A 92 -10.86 17.32 8.95
C GLU A 92 -10.75 15.89 9.47
N ILE A 93 -11.88 15.18 9.54
CA ILE A 93 -11.98 13.78 9.94
C ILE A 93 -12.42 12.98 8.71
N ALA A 94 -11.61 12.00 8.32
CA ALA A 94 -11.92 11.02 7.28
C ALA A 94 -11.96 9.63 7.90
N ILE A 95 -13.13 9.00 7.90
CA ILE A 95 -13.39 7.70 8.53
C ILE A 95 -13.91 6.71 7.47
N GLU A 96 -13.43 5.47 7.57
CA GLU A 96 -13.97 4.32 6.86
C GLU A 96 -14.32 3.23 7.88
N VAL A 97 -15.48 2.60 7.69
CA VAL A 97 -15.98 1.50 8.52
C VAL A 97 -16.24 0.27 7.67
N GLN A 98 -16.13 -0.91 8.28
CA GLN A 98 -16.35 -2.19 7.62
C GLN A 98 -17.16 -3.14 8.50
N ASP A 99 -17.77 -4.12 7.85
CA ASP A 99 -18.52 -5.20 8.49
C ASP A 99 -19.67 -4.72 9.38
N MET A 100 -20.26 -3.55 9.05
CA MET A 100 -21.43 -2.98 9.74
C MET A 100 -22.73 -3.24 8.95
N ALA A 101 -23.88 -3.11 9.60
CA ALA A 101 -25.17 -3.29 8.93
C ALA A 101 -25.41 -2.13 7.93
N PRO A 102 -26.09 -2.37 6.79
CA PRO A 102 -26.48 -1.27 5.90
C PRO A 102 -27.44 -0.31 6.60
N GLY A 103 -27.21 1.00 6.47
CA GLY A 103 -27.99 2.04 7.16
C GLY A 103 -27.14 3.22 7.63
N ALA A 104 -27.80 4.20 8.25
CA ALA A 104 -27.14 5.31 8.91
C ALA A 104 -26.71 4.92 10.33
N HIS A 105 -25.51 5.32 10.72
CA HIS A 105 -24.91 5.04 12.02
C HIS A 105 -24.40 6.33 12.66
N GLY A 106 -24.83 6.60 13.89
CA GLY A 106 -24.35 7.69 14.72
C GLY A 106 -22.85 7.58 14.97
N PHE A 107 -22.18 8.72 15.03
CA PHE A 107 -20.74 8.79 15.15
C PHE A 107 -20.35 9.96 16.02
N HIS A 108 -19.55 9.71 17.06
CA HIS A 108 -19.19 10.73 18.04
C HIS A 108 -17.76 10.64 18.51
N ILE A 109 -17.24 11.77 18.97
CA ILE A 109 -16.04 11.83 19.79
C ILE A 109 -16.45 11.75 21.27
N HIS A 110 -15.93 10.76 21.99
CA HIS A 110 -16.22 10.53 23.40
C HIS A 110 -15.14 11.09 24.32
N ALA A 111 -15.49 11.34 25.58
CA ALA A 111 -14.66 12.10 26.50
C ALA A 111 -13.36 11.41 26.92
N HIS A 112 -13.29 10.07 26.92
CA HIS A 112 -12.16 9.34 27.48
C HIS A 112 -11.43 8.49 26.45
N GLY A 113 -10.12 8.36 26.61
CA GLY A 113 -9.24 7.56 25.78
C GLY A 113 -9.31 6.05 26.04
N ALA A 114 -10.49 5.48 26.26
CA ALA A 114 -10.63 4.08 26.66
C ALA A 114 -11.78 3.37 25.92
N CYS A 115 -11.47 2.26 25.24
CA CYS A 115 -12.44 1.41 24.56
C CYS A 115 -12.76 0.12 25.34
N ALA A 116 -12.64 0.13 26.67
CA ALA A 116 -13.04 -1.02 27.48
C ALA A 116 -14.57 -1.00 27.72
N PRO A 117 -15.20 -2.14 28.01
CA PRO A 117 -16.54 -2.14 28.61
C PRO A 117 -16.54 -1.30 29.90
N GLY A 118 -17.64 -0.62 30.16
CA GLY A 118 -17.77 0.26 31.32
C GLY A 118 -19.20 0.75 31.51
N PRO A 119 -19.47 1.47 32.60
CA PRO A 119 -20.80 2.03 32.82
C PRO A 119 -21.11 3.08 31.75
N ASP A 120 -22.28 2.93 31.12
CA ASP A 120 -22.84 3.96 30.26
C ASP A 120 -23.16 5.21 31.08
N ALA A 121 -22.81 6.39 30.57
CA ALA A 121 -22.89 7.64 31.31
C ALA A 121 -24.35 8.06 31.64
N ALA A 122 -25.32 7.62 30.84
CA ALA A 122 -26.73 7.96 31.02
C ALA A 122 -27.44 6.95 31.94
N THR A 123 -27.16 5.66 31.75
CA THR A 123 -27.92 4.58 32.38
C THR A 123 -27.20 3.88 33.53
N GLY A 124 -25.88 4.06 33.65
CA GLY A 124 -25.02 3.36 34.61
C GLY A 124 -24.82 1.87 34.33
N LYS A 125 -25.45 1.32 33.28
CA LYS A 125 -25.32 -0.10 32.90
C LYS A 125 -23.98 -0.34 32.23
N VAL A 126 -23.35 -1.48 32.48
CA VAL A 126 -22.15 -1.86 31.74
C VAL A 126 -22.52 -2.15 30.30
N VAL A 127 -21.90 -1.43 29.38
CA VAL A 127 -22.06 -1.59 27.93
C VAL A 127 -20.70 -1.75 27.28
N ASP A 128 -20.69 -2.31 26.08
CA ASP A 128 -19.50 -2.31 25.22
C ASP A 128 -19.02 -0.86 25.02
N PHE A 129 -17.72 -0.66 25.18
CA PHE A 129 -17.07 0.65 25.08
C PHE A 129 -17.56 1.73 26.07
N GLY A 130 -18.24 1.35 27.16
CA GLY A 130 -18.71 2.32 28.15
C GLY A 130 -17.59 3.11 28.83
N ALA A 131 -16.36 2.58 28.90
CA ALA A 131 -15.21 3.30 29.45
C ALA A 131 -14.82 4.55 28.64
N ALA A 132 -15.32 4.70 27.40
CA ALA A 132 -15.13 5.91 26.61
C ALA A 132 -15.85 7.12 27.23
N GLY A 133 -16.80 6.89 28.16
CA GLY A 133 -17.60 7.92 28.79
C GLY A 133 -18.73 8.42 27.87
N GLY A 134 -19.23 9.62 28.18
CA GLY A 134 -20.20 10.35 27.33
C GLY A 134 -19.52 11.05 26.16
N HIS A 135 -20.30 11.83 25.40
CA HIS A 135 -19.77 12.66 24.32
C HIS A 135 -18.76 13.68 24.86
N PHE A 136 -17.81 14.07 24.03
CA PHE A 136 -16.82 15.06 24.41
C PHE A 136 -17.47 16.44 24.57
N ASP A 137 -17.60 16.88 25.81
CA ASP A 137 -18.22 18.15 26.18
C ASP A 137 -17.27 19.00 27.03
N PRO A 138 -16.36 19.75 26.40
CA PRO A 138 -15.37 20.54 27.13
C PRO A 138 -15.98 21.70 27.92
N TYR A 139 -17.20 22.14 27.60
CA TYR A 139 -17.86 23.26 28.27
C TYR A 139 -18.98 22.83 29.21
N THR A 140 -19.24 21.52 29.34
CA THR A 140 -20.27 20.97 30.23
C THR A 140 -21.65 21.52 29.89
N THR A 141 -21.94 21.65 28.60
CA THR A 141 -23.24 22.08 28.06
C THR A 141 -24.33 21.08 28.40
N ARG A 142 -24.00 19.77 28.45
CA ARG A 142 -24.93 18.64 28.62
C ARG A 142 -26.08 18.67 27.60
N ASN A 143 -25.79 19.16 26.41
CA ASN A 143 -26.77 19.34 25.36
C ASN A 143 -26.24 18.67 24.09
N HIS A 144 -27.02 17.73 23.56
CA HIS A 144 -26.83 17.19 22.23
C HIS A 144 -27.08 18.29 21.18
N GLY A 145 -26.52 18.12 19.98
CA GLY A 145 -26.64 19.14 18.95
C GLY A 145 -26.30 18.62 17.55
N SER A 146 -26.31 19.55 16.61
CA SER A 146 -26.01 19.23 15.21
C SER A 146 -24.50 19.23 14.93
N PRO A 147 -24.03 18.47 13.93
CA PRO A 147 -22.62 18.44 13.56
C PRO A 147 -22.06 19.83 13.27
N GLY A 148 -20.94 20.17 13.90
CA GLY A 148 -20.26 21.46 13.70
C GLY A 148 -20.86 22.64 14.47
N GLN A 149 -21.83 22.39 15.37
CA GLN A 149 -22.33 23.41 16.29
C GLN A 149 -21.25 23.87 17.28
N SER A 150 -21.42 25.08 17.81
CA SER A 150 -20.52 25.68 18.80
C SER A 150 -20.39 24.79 20.05
N PRO A 151 -19.17 24.51 20.54
CA PRO A 151 -18.96 23.65 21.70
C PRO A 151 -19.41 24.30 23.02
N GLN A 152 -19.79 25.58 23.00
CA GLN A 152 -20.43 26.28 24.13
C GLN A 152 -21.94 26.05 24.18
N GLU A 153 -22.54 25.47 23.14
CA GLU A 153 -23.99 25.26 23.02
C GLU A 153 -24.37 23.78 22.97
N ALA A 154 -23.48 22.94 22.44
CA ALA A 154 -23.65 21.49 22.35
C ALA A 154 -22.34 20.78 22.67
N HIS A 155 -22.34 19.44 22.68
CA HIS A 155 -21.10 18.69 22.81
C HIS A 155 -20.13 19.03 21.65
N ALA A 156 -18.83 19.10 21.93
CA ALA A 156 -17.80 19.24 20.89
C ALA A 156 -17.52 17.93 20.13
N GLY A 157 -18.15 16.83 20.57
CA GLY A 157 -18.03 15.51 19.96
C GLY A 157 -19.08 15.18 18.92
N GLU A 158 -19.99 16.11 18.60
CA GLU A 158 -21.03 15.91 17.61
C GLU A 158 -20.45 15.78 16.19
N ALA A 159 -20.93 14.78 15.44
CA ALA A 159 -20.47 14.53 14.09
C ALA A 159 -21.57 13.93 13.20
N PRO A 160 -21.44 14.01 11.87
CA PRO A 160 -22.47 13.48 10.97
C PRO A 160 -22.58 11.96 11.06
N ASN A 161 -23.78 11.44 10.80
CA ASN A 161 -24.04 10.02 10.58
C ASN A 161 -23.16 9.45 9.46
N ILE A 162 -22.68 8.23 9.65
CA ILE A 162 -21.97 7.45 8.63
C ILE A 162 -22.99 6.60 7.88
N GLN A 163 -23.04 6.74 6.56
CA GLN A 163 -23.86 5.88 5.71
C GLN A 163 -23.09 4.60 5.34
N VAL A 164 -23.63 3.44 5.73
CA VAL A 164 -23.11 2.13 5.38
C VAL A 164 -23.94 1.54 4.24
N GLY A 165 -23.26 1.06 3.19
CA GLY A 165 -23.85 0.46 2.01
C GLY A 165 -24.17 -1.03 2.16
N ALA A 166 -24.77 -1.62 1.11
CA ALA A 166 -25.11 -3.04 1.07
C ALA A 166 -23.88 -3.97 1.13
N ASP A 167 -22.70 -3.46 0.78
CA ASP A 167 -21.40 -4.13 0.90
C ASP A 167 -20.83 -4.12 2.33
N ARG A 168 -21.61 -3.63 3.30
CA ARG A 168 -21.25 -3.49 4.72
C ARG A 168 -20.09 -2.53 4.97
N LYS A 169 -19.83 -1.60 4.05
CA LYS A 169 -18.80 -0.56 4.19
C LYS A 169 -19.41 0.83 4.17
N GLY A 170 -18.78 1.75 4.89
CA GLY A 170 -19.19 3.15 4.95
C GLY A 170 -17.98 4.07 4.97
N THR A 171 -18.13 5.27 4.42
CA THR A 171 -17.09 6.31 4.49
C THR A 171 -17.73 7.65 4.77
N LEU A 172 -17.04 8.49 5.55
CA LEU A 172 -17.44 9.85 5.85
C LEU A 172 -16.19 10.75 5.85
N ARG A 173 -16.30 11.93 5.24
CA ARG A 173 -15.31 12.99 5.36
C ARG A 173 -16.03 14.28 5.73
N PHE A 174 -15.65 14.89 6.85
CA PHE A 174 -16.19 16.18 7.27
C PHE A 174 -15.14 16.99 8.02
N THR A 175 -15.35 18.29 8.10
CA THR A 175 -14.50 19.20 8.88
C THR A 175 -15.28 19.66 10.10
N HIS A 176 -14.74 19.39 11.29
CA HIS A 176 -15.27 19.91 12.53
C HIS A 176 -14.58 21.24 12.90
N PRO A 177 -15.27 22.39 12.81
CA PRO A 177 -14.64 23.71 12.88
C PRO A 177 -14.12 24.09 14.28
N HIS A 178 -14.61 23.44 15.33
CA HIS A 178 -14.39 23.90 16.72
C HIS A 178 -13.50 22.99 17.59
N ILE A 179 -12.95 21.92 17.02
CA ILE A 179 -11.99 21.03 17.71
C ILE A 179 -10.58 21.24 17.17
N THR A 180 -9.58 20.75 17.90
CA THR A 180 -8.17 20.85 17.52
C THR A 180 -7.42 19.57 17.88
N LEU A 181 -6.25 19.36 17.25
CA LEU A 181 -5.29 18.33 17.65
C LEU A 181 -4.13 18.92 18.46
N GLN A 182 -4.21 20.18 18.88
CA GLN A 182 -3.18 20.79 19.72
C GLN A 182 -3.25 20.22 21.15
N PRO A 183 -2.17 19.61 21.66
CA PRO A 183 -2.12 19.14 23.05
C PRO A 183 -2.36 20.28 24.04
N GLY A 184 -3.12 20.01 25.10
CA GLY A 184 -3.40 21.00 26.16
C GLY A 184 -4.50 22.01 25.84
N SER A 185 -5.00 22.08 24.59
CA SER A 185 -6.19 22.88 24.29
C SER A 185 -7.44 22.28 24.93
N LYS A 186 -8.34 23.16 25.39
CA LYS A 186 -9.62 22.76 26.00
C LYS A 186 -10.49 21.96 25.03
N THR A 187 -10.47 22.28 23.74
CA THR A 187 -11.20 21.56 22.68
C THR A 187 -10.34 20.53 21.96
N SER A 188 -9.20 20.14 22.55
CA SER A 188 -8.35 19.10 21.98
C SER A 188 -9.05 17.73 22.02
N VAL A 189 -8.97 17.02 20.89
CA VAL A 189 -9.50 15.64 20.77
C VAL A 189 -8.42 14.57 20.83
N LEU A 190 -7.14 14.95 20.94
CA LEU A 190 -6.08 13.96 21.19
C LEU A 190 -6.28 13.24 22.52
N GLY A 191 -6.07 11.93 22.51
CA GLY A 191 -6.25 11.06 23.69
C GLY A 191 -7.72 10.76 24.03
N ARG A 192 -8.65 11.13 23.15
CA ARG A 192 -10.09 10.77 23.23
C ARG A 192 -10.41 9.61 22.31
N THR A 193 -11.65 9.14 22.28
CA THR A 193 -12.05 8.06 21.37
C THR A 193 -13.08 8.48 20.36
N LEU A 194 -13.03 7.89 19.18
CA LEU A 194 -14.13 7.83 18.23
C LEU A 194 -15.01 6.61 18.55
N VAL A 195 -16.33 6.79 18.50
CA VAL A 195 -17.32 5.72 18.69
C VAL A 195 -18.32 5.74 17.54
N VAL A 196 -18.58 4.57 16.97
CA VAL A 196 -19.64 4.36 15.97
C VAL A 196 -20.77 3.58 16.63
N HIS A 197 -21.99 4.06 16.47
CA HIS A 197 -23.18 3.51 17.12
C HIS A 197 -24.01 2.60 16.20
N ASP A 198 -24.99 1.88 16.76
CA ASP A 198 -25.80 0.89 16.02
C ASP A 198 -27.03 1.46 15.29
N LYS A 199 -27.43 2.70 15.60
CA LYS A 199 -28.53 3.42 14.95
C LYS A 199 -28.08 4.81 14.50
N GLU A 200 -28.93 5.42 13.69
CA GLU A 200 -28.85 6.82 13.28
C GLU A 200 -28.93 7.76 14.49
N ASP A 201 -28.12 8.81 14.47
CA ASP A 201 -28.26 9.96 15.35
C ASP A 201 -29.35 10.92 14.83
N ASP A 202 -30.31 11.26 15.69
CA ASP A 202 -31.45 12.14 15.38
C ASP A 202 -31.16 13.65 15.53
N TYR A 203 -29.96 14.01 16.00
CA TYR A 203 -29.46 15.37 16.26
C TYR A 203 -30.28 16.20 17.24
N ALA A 204 -31.08 15.55 18.08
CA ALA A 204 -32.03 16.23 18.96
C ALA A 204 -32.10 15.65 20.37
N SER A 205 -31.97 14.34 20.54
CA SER A 205 -32.29 13.67 21.79
C SER A 205 -31.10 13.55 22.74
N ASP A 206 -31.22 14.07 23.96
CA ASP A 206 -30.15 13.91 24.94
C ASP A 206 -30.01 12.46 25.47
N PRO A 207 -28.78 12.03 25.82
CA PRO A 207 -27.51 12.76 25.66
C PRO A 207 -26.77 12.45 24.34
N ALA A 208 -27.35 11.65 23.44
CA ALA A 208 -26.61 11.01 22.34
C ALA A 208 -27.45 10.72 21.08
N GLY A 209 -28.42 11.59 20.79
CA GLY A 209 -29.26 11.56 19.59
C GLY A 209 -30.01 10.26 19.33
N ASN A 210 -30.35 9.49 20.38
CA ASN A 210 -30.92 8.14 20.26
C ASN A 210 -30.11 7.14 19.41
N SER A 211 -28.80 7.38 19.25
CA SER A 211 -27.89 6.59 18.42
C SER A 211 -27.74 5.12 18.83
N GLY A 212 -28.21 4.73 20.02
CA GLY A 212 -28.24 3.34 20.47
C GLY A 212 -26.88 2.81 20.94
N GLY A 213 -26.67 1.50 20.77
CA GLY A 213 -25.49 0.78 21.26
C GLY A 213 -24.20 1.20 20.56
N ARG A 214 -23.03 0.87 21.14
CA ARG A 214 -21.71 1.22 20.60
C ARG A 214 -21.13 0.03 19.84
N LEU A 215 -21.01 0.13 18.51
CA LEU A 215 -20.53 -0.96 17.64
C LEU A 215 -19.00 -1.01 17.53
N ALA A 216 -18.36 0.15 17.48
CA ALA A 216 -16.91 0.23 17.32
C ALA A 216 -16.33 1.40 18.10
N CYS A 217 -15.08 1.26 18.54
CA CYS A 217 -14.35 2.31 19.25
C CYS A 217 -12.89 2.32 18.83
N GLY A 218 -12.28 3.51 18.79
CA GLY A 218 -10.85 3.68 18.57
C GLY A 218 -10.29 4.92 19.25
N LEU A 219 -9.07 4.84 19.77
CA LEU A 219 -8.35 5.93 20.41
C LEU A 219 -7.80 6.91 19.35
N ILE A 220 -7.91 8.21 19.59
CA ILE A 220 -7.32 9.29 18.80
C ILE A 220 -5.89 9.52 19.29
N GLU A 221 -4.95 8.89 18.60
CA GLU A 221 -3.52 8.97 18.91
C GLU A 221 -2.84 9.93 17.94
N PRO A 222 -1.88 10.76 18.39
CA PRO A 222 -1.07 11.55 17.48
C PRO A 222 -0.51 10.65 16.37
N ALA A 223 -0.70 11.06 15.12
CA ALA A 223 -0.16 10.32 14.00
C ALA A 223 1.35 10.28 14.18
N ALA A 224 1.94 9.09 14.03
CA ALA A 224 3.39 8.99 14.01
C ALA A 224 3.94 9.96 12.95
N PRO A 225 5.09 10.61 13.18
CA PRO A 225 5.70 11.45 12.17
C PRO A 225 5.77 10.66 10.86
N SER A 226 5.14 11.18 9.81
CA SER A 226 5.14 10.60 8.48
C SER A 226 6.56 10.13 8.12
N MET A 227 6.73 8.81 7.97
CA MET A 227 7.99 8.24 7.50
C MET A 227 8.17 8.47 5.99
N VAL A 228 7.11 8.80 5.26
CA VAL A 228 7.19 9.21 3.85
C VAL A 228 7.92 10.57 3.76
N GLN A 229 9.08 10.57 3.10
CA GLN A 229 9.94 11.73 2.87
C GLN A 229 9.77 12.34 1.48
N GLY A 230 9.17 11.61 0.55
CA GLY A 230 8.94 12.09 -0.81
C GLY A 230 8.16 11.08 -1.64
N ARG A 231 7.85 11.47 -2.88
CA ARG A 231 7.24 10.59 -3.87
C ARG A 231 7.74 10.93 -5.27
N ALA A 232 7.79 9.94 -6.13
CA ALA A 232 7.92 10.10 -7.57
C ALA A 232 6.62 9.62 -8.24
N THR A 233 5.99 10.46 -9.05
CA THR A 233 4.74 10.09 -9.75
C THR A 233 5.03 9.32 -11.03
N ILE A 234 4.12 8.43 -11.41
CA ILE A 234 4.13 7.70 -12.69
C ILE A 234 2.82 8.02 -13.40
N GLU A 235 2.94 8.62 -14.58
CA GLU A 235 1.79 9.00 -15.41
C GLU A 235 1.23 7.78 -16.16
N GLY A 236 -0.08 7.79 -16.38
CA GLY A 236 -0.79 6.73 -17.11
C GLY A 236 -1.90 6.11 -16.28
N SER A 237 -3.02 5.81 -16.91
CA SER A 237 -4.19 5.21 -16.24
C SER A 237 -4.12 3.69 -16.12
N ASN A 238 -3.18 3.05 -16.83
CA ASN A 238 -3.06 1.60 -16.91
C ASN A 238 -1.65 1.11 -16.53
N VAL A 239 -0.96 1.79 -15.61
CA VAL A 239 0.42 1.46 -15.21
C VAL A 239 0.47 0.26 -14.26
N TYR A 240 -0.30 0.25 -13.18
CA TYR A 240 -0.31 -0.80 -12.14
C TYR A 240 1.11 -1.31 -11.78
N PRO A 241 1.96 -0.42 -11.23
CA PRO A 241 3.36 -0.72 -11.04
C PRO A 241 3.52 -1.83 -9.99
N GLU A 242 4.41 -2.78 -10.29
CA GLU A 242 4.53 -4.01 -9.50
C GLU A 242 5.96 -4.24 -9.04
N GLY A 243 6.92 -4.22 -9.97
CA GLY A 243 8.34 -4.41 -9.65
C GLY A 243 9.11 -3.12 -9.44
N ILE A 244 10.16 -3.18 -8.61
CA ILE A 244 11.16 -2.10 -8.47
C ILE A 244 12.58 -2.67 -8.36
N ALA A 245 13.52 -1.98 -9.00
CA ALA A 245 14.94 -2.26 -8.86
C ALA A 245 15.74 -0.96 -8.72
N PHE A 246 16.83 -0.99 -7.96
CA PHE A 246 17.70 0.16 -7.74
C PHE A 246 19.10 -0.13 -8.30
N ASP A 247 19.60 0.76 -9.15
CA ASP A 247 20.98 0.73 -9.64
C ASP A 247 21.89 1.58 -8.75
N ALA A 248 22.59 0.92 -7.82
CA ALA A 248 23.50 1.59 -6.89
C ALA A 248 24.66 2.34 -7.58
N ARG A 249 24.97 2.04 -8.84
CA ARG A 249 26.05 2.72 -9.58
C ARG A 249 25.65 4.13 -10.04
N THR A 250 24.37 4.33 -10.32
CA THR A 250 23.83 5.59 -10.86
C THR A 250 22.88 6.29 -9.91
N GLY A 251 22.38 5.59 -8.88
CA GLY A 251 21.32 6.05 -7.99
C GLY A 251 19.93 6.05 -8.65
N THR A 252 19.78 5.43 -9.82
CA THR A 252 18.52 5.39 -10.57
C THR A 252 17.67 4.22 -10.10
N ALA A 253 16.38 4.45 -9.87
CA ALA A 253 15.41 3.38 -9.66
C ALA A 253 14.65 3.08 -10.96
N TYR A 254 14.28 1.82 -11.16
CA TYR A 254 13.48 1.33 -12.27
C TYR A 254 12.21 0.70 -11.73
N VAL A 255 11.08 0.98 -12.36
CA VAL A 255 9.76 0.50 -11.95
C VAL A 255 9.07 -0.20 -13.11
N GLY A 256 8.57 -1.41 -12.87
CA GLY A 256 7.86 -2.21 -13.87
C GLY A 256 6.35 -2.07 -13.77
N SER A 257 5.70 -2.04 -14.92
CA SER A 257 4.24 -2.14 -15.05
C SER A 257 3.79 -3.58 -15.28
N SER A 258 2.89 -4.08 -14.43
CA SER A 258 2.30 -5.41 -14.57
C SER A 258 1.27 -5.52 -15.71
N SER A 259 0.66 -4.42 -16.12
CA SER A 259 -0.48 -4.38 -17.06
C SER A 259 -0.07 -4.07 -18.49
N GLU A 260 0.93 -3.21 -18.68
CA GLU A 260 1.37 -2.76 -20.00
C GLU A 260 2.86 -3.05 -20.25
N GLY A 261 3.58 -3.66 -19.29
CA GLY A 261 4.97 -4.10 -19.48
C GLY A 261 5.97 -2.97 -19.68
N HIS A 262 5.60 -1.71 -19.40
CA HIS A 262 6.52 -0.59 -19.46
C HIS A 262 7.53 -0.66 -18.31
N ILE A 263 8.75 -0.21 -18.58
CA ILE A 263 9.76 0.09 -17.56
C ILE A 263 9.90 1.59 -17.49
N TYR A 264 9.72 2.16 -16.31
CA TYR A 264 9.94 3.56 -15.99
C TYR A 264 11.25 3.70 -15.23
N ARG A 265 11.90 4.85 -15.32
CA ARG A 265 13.07 5.22 -14.52
C ARG A 265 12.80 6.44 -13.66
N ILE A 266 13.39 6.47 -12.47
CA ILE A 266 13.37 7.60 -11.54
C ILE A 266 14.84 7.95 -11.28
N ALA A 267 15.30 9.05 -11.85
CA ALA A 267 16.64 9.56 -11.61
C ALA A 267 16.78 10.03 -10.14
N PRO A 268 17.99 10.09 -9.58
CA PRO A 268 18.22 10.61 -8.23
C PRO A 268 17.54 11.97 -8.01
N GLY A 269 16.67 12.07 -7.00
CA GLY A 269 15.95 13.30 -6.65
C GLY A 269 14.78 13.68 -7.57
N ALA A 270 14.49 12.90 -8.61
CA ALA A 270 13.35 13.16 -9.48
C ALA A 270 12.01 12.93 -8.77
N GLN A 271 11.06 13.84 -8.99
CA GLN A 271 9.69 13.75 -8.46
C GLN A 271 8.71 13.11 -9.46
N LYS A 272 9.20 12.74 -10.64
CA LYS A 272 8.43 12.13 -11.72
C LYS A 272 9.26 11.05 -12.39
N ALA A 273 8.64 9.90 -12.65
CA ALA A 273 9.23 8.83 -13.42
C ALA A 273 9.06 9.10 -14.92
N GLU A 274 10.06 8.71 -15.69
CA GLU A 274 10.06 8.80 -17.15
C GLU A 274 10.03 7.41 -17.77
N PRO A 275 9.39 7.20 -18.93
CA PRO A 275 9.52 5.94 -19.67
C PRO A 275 10.99 5.66 -19.99
N PHE A 276 11.46 4.46 -19.64
CA PHE A 276 12.80 3.95 -19.99
C PHE A 276 12.72 2.97 -21.17
N GLN A 277 11.76 2.04 -21.13
CA GLN A 277 11.52 1.09 -22.21
C GLN A 277 10.03 0.73 -22.26
N LEU A 278 9.37 0.98 -23.39
CA LEU A 278 7.94 0.70 -23.54
C LEU A 278 7.67 -0.82 -23.54
N GLY A 279 6.45 -1.19 -23.15
CA GLY A 279 5.96 -2.56 -23.32
C GLY A 279 5.97 -3.03 -24.77
N GLY A 280 5.90 -4.34 -25.00
CA GLY A 280 5.99 -4.93 -26.34
C GLY A 280 7.42 -5.08 -26.86
N SER A 281 8.42 -4.57 -26.13
CA SER A 281 9.82 -4.99 -26.31
C SER A 281 9.93 -6.52 -26.21
N PRO A 282 10.87 -7.18 -26.91
CA PRO A 282 10.94 -8.64 -26.97
C PRO A 282 10.78 -9.32 -25.62
N GLY A 283 9.79 -10.21 -25.51
CA GLY A 283 9.51 -10.99 -24.30
C GLY A 283 8.79 -10.25 -23.17
N ARG A 284 8.37 -8.99 -23.34
CA ARG A 284 7.76 -8.19 -22.24
C ARG A 284 6.38 -7.65 -22.58
N GLN A 285 5.36 -8.40 -22.15
CA GLN A 285 3.95 -7.95 -22.11
C GLN A 285 3.56 -7.40 -20.73
N ALA A 286 4.29 -7.81 -19.68
CA ALA A 286 4.15 -7.37 -18.31
C ALA A 286 5.53 -7.36 -17.64
N ALA A 287 5.69 -6.55 -16.59
CA ALA A 287 6.91 -6.44 -15.81
C ALA A 287 6.56 -6.54 -14.32
N PHE A 288 6.97 -7.65 -13.72
CA PHE A 288 6.80 -7.94 -12.30
C PHE A 288 8.14 -7.71 -11.55
N GLY A 289 8.49 -8.61 -10.64
CA GLY A 289 9.71 -8.52 -9.85
C GLY A 289 10.96 -8.35 -10.69
N MET A 290 11.85 -7.48 -10.19
CA MET A 290 13.03 -7.05 -10.93
C MET A 290 14.20 -6.73 -10.02
N LYS A 291 15.43 -6.85 -10.55
CA LYS A 291 16.68 -6.51 -9.86
C LYS A 291 17.75 -6.07 -10.86
N VAL A 292 18.62 -5.16 -10.42
CA VAL A 292 19.81 -4.74 -11.18
C VAL A 292 21.01 -5.55 -10.72
N ASP A 293 21.75 -6.14 -11.66
CA ASP A 293 23.00 -6.83 -11.37
C ASP A 293 24.22 -5.89 -11.41
N GLY A 294 25.36 -6.39 -10.93
CA GLY A 294 26.61 -5.63 -10.90
C GLY A 294 27.19 -5.26 -12.28
N ASN A 295 26.68 -5.87 -13.36
CA ASN A 295 27.09 -5.59 -14.73
C ASN A 295 26.19 -4.52 -15.39
N GLY A 296 25.24 -3.94 -14.65
CA GLY A 296 24.32 -2.95 -15.19
C GLY A 296 23.23 -3.53 -16.07
N ARG A 297 22.81 -4.77 -15.82
CA ARG A 297 21.61 -5.34 -16.44
C ARG A 297 20.45 -5.32 -15.47
N LEU A 298 19.27 -4.96 -15.97
CA LEU A 298 18.00 -5.11 -15.29
C LEU A 298 17.39 -6.46 -15.66
N TRP A 299 17.18 -7.31 -14.66
CA TRP A 299 16.47 -8.58 -14.77
C TRP A 299 15.01 -8.35 -14.42
N VAL A 300 14.08 -8.81 -15.26
CA VAL A 300 12.64 -8.58 -15.12
C VAL A 300 11.88 -9.88 -15.29
N ALA A 301 11.09 -10.26 -14.30
CA ALA A 301 10.18 -11.39 -14.38
C ALA A 301 8.90 -11.00 -15.15
N GLY A 302 8.45 -11.87 -16.04
CA GLY A 302 7.31 -11.63 -16.93
C GLY A 302 5.96 -12.07 -16.36
N GLY A 303 5.91 -12.61 -15.13
CA GLY A 303 4.67 -13.11 -14.52
C GLY A 303 4.01 -14.19 -15.39
N PRO A 304 2.77 -13.96 -15.86
CA PRO A 304 2.03 -14.93 -16.69
C PRO A 304 2.63 -15.12 -18.09
N ALA A 305 3.50 -14.19 -18.55
CA ALA A 305 4.23 -14.37 -19.80
C ALA A 305 5.24 -15.54 -19.73
N ASN A 306 5.54 -16.04 -18.51
CA ASN A 306 6.41 -17.18 -18.27
C ASN A 306 7.80 -16.99 -18.91
N SER A 307 8.35 -15.78 -18.76
CA SER A 307 9.66 -15.41 -19.27
C SER A 307 10.40 -14.55 -18.26
N VAL A 308 11.73 -14.50 -18.40
CA VAL A 308 12.58 -13.52 -17.72
C VAL A 308 13.36 -12.76 -18.78
N ALA A 309 13.30 -11.43 -18.74
CA ALA A 309 14.08 -10.58 -19.63
C ALA A 309 15.32 -10.04 -18.91
N ALA A 310 16.43 -9.94 -19.64
CA ALA A 310 17.60 -9.17 -19.21
C ALA A 310 17.76 -7.97 -20.14
N ILE A 311 17.83 -6.77 -19.56
CA ILE A 311 17.90 -5.49 -20.29
C ILE A 311 19.22 -4.81 -19.92
N ASP A 312 20.00 -4.41 -20.92
CA ASP A 312 21.18 -3.59 -20.71
C ASP A 312 20.76 -2.14 -20.36
N LEU A 313 21.18 -1.63 -19.20
CA LEU A 313 20.71 -0.33 -18.70
C LEU A 313 21.30 0.85 -19.47
N GLN A 314 22.43 0.67 -20.17
CA GLN A 314 23.09 1.74 -20.91
C GLN A 314 22.43 1.97 -22.27
N SER A 315 22.19 0.90 -23.02
CA SER A 315 21.59 0.93 -24.36
C SER A 315 20.07 0.80 -24.37
N ALA A 316 19.47 0.42 -23.22
CA ALA A 316 18.06 0.02 -23.11
C ALA A 316 17.69 -1.15 -24.04
N ALA A 317 18.65 -1.97 -24.47
CA ALA A 317 18.39 -3.13 -25.31
C ALA A 317 18.03 -4.35 -24.46
N THR A 318 17.02 -5.12 -24.89
CA THR A 318 16.77 -6.46 -24.34
C THR A 318 17.86 -7.39 -24.86
N VAL A 319 18.76 -7.84 -23.97
CA VAL A 319 19.91 -8.69 -24.31
C VAL A 319 19.59 -10.18 -24.21
N ALA A 320 18.54 -10.55 -23.47
CA ALA A 320 18.03 -11.92 -23.43
C ALA A 320 16.53 -11.96 -23.10
N VAL A 321 15.85 -12.96 -23.66
CA VAL A 321 14.50 -13.39 -23.28
C VAL A 321 14.59 -14.87 -22.97
N ILE A 322 14.32 -15.23 -21.72
CA ILE A 322 14.51 -16.57 -21.19
C ILE A 322 13.13 -17.14 -20.93
N GLU A 323 12.68 -18.00 -21.85
CA GLU A 323 11.37 -18.63 -21.78
C GLU A 323 11.37 -19.76 -20.76
N GLY A 324 10.33 -19.81 -19.94
CA GLY A 324 10.06 -20.91 -19.04
C GLY A 324 9.38 -22.08 -19.75
N PRO A 325 9.34 -23.27 -19.11
CA PRO A 325 8.63 -24.43 -19.64
C PRO A 325 7.13 -24.16 -19.87
N LYS A 326 6.58 -24.71 -20.96
CA LYS A 326 5.22 -24.42 -21.44
C LYS A 326 4.11 -25.26 -20.75
N ASP A 327 4.46 -26.07 -19.76
CA ASP A 327 3.55 -26.96 -19.05
C ASP A 327 2.91 -26.33 -17.82
N GLY A 328 1.59 -26.46 -17.67
CA GLY A 328 0.86 -25.92 -16.52
C GLY A 328 0.82 -24.39 -16.47
N GLN A 329 0.18 -23.85 -15.44
CA GLN A 329 0.01 -22.40 -15.25
C GLN A 329 1.26 -21.82 -14.59
N ALA A 330 2.06 -21.04 -15.33
CA ALA A 330 3.23 -20.34 -14.79
C ALA A 330 2.86 -18.97 -14.24
N PHE A 331 3.62 -18.53 -13.25
CA PHE A 331 3.74 -17.12 -12.92
C PHE A 331 5.11 -16.85 -12.32
N LEU A 332 6.07 -16.50 -13.18
CA LEU A 332 7.42 -16.11 -12.74
C LEU A 332 7.32 -14.74 -12.10
N ASN A 333 7.36 -14.70 -10.77
CA ASN A 333 6.89 -13.55 -10.01
C ASN A 333 8.02 -12.60 -9.64
N ASP A 334 8.93 -13.07 -8.79
CA ASP A 334 9.91 -12.20 -8.14
C ASP A 334 11.34 -12.74 -8.26
N ILE A 335 12.33 -11.83 -8.20
CA ILE A 335 13.74 -12.13 -8.49
C ILE A 335 14.66 -11.73 -7.34
N ALA A 336 15.55 -12.65 -6.95
CA ALA A 336 16.68 -12.38 -6.07
C ALA A 336 18.00 -12.65 -6.80
N LEU A 337 18.98 -11.76 -6.66
CA LEU A 337 20.29 -11.91 -7.28
C LEU A 337 21.36 -12.29 -6.26
N THR A 338 22.20 -13.23 -6.66
CA THR A 338 23.51 -13.51 -6.07
C THR A 338 24.57 -13.19 -7.12
N PRO A 339 25.89 -13.20 -6.79
CA PRO A 339 26.92 -12.94 -7.79
C PRO A 339 26.91 -13.87 -9.02
N GLN A 340 26.36 -15.08 -8.87
CA GLN A 340 26.40 -16.11 -9.92
C GLN A 340 25.04 -16.43 -10.53
N TYR A 341 23.96 -16.24 -9.77
CA TYR A 341 22.62 -16.66 -10.18
C TYR A 341 21.55 -15.63 -9.85
N ALA A 342 20.57 -15.52 -10.75
CA ALA A 342 19.25 -15.00 -10.43
C ALA A 342 18.36 -16.17 -10.00
N TYR A 343 17.65 -16.03 -8.89
CA TYR A 343 16.66 -16.97 -8.40
C TYR A 343 15.27 -16.39 -8.62
N VAL A 344 14.36 -17.17 -9.18
CA VAL A 344 13.05 -16.69 -9.65
C VAL A 344 11.94 -17.55 -9.08
N THR A 345 11.06 -16.94 -8.31
CA THR A 345 9.88 -17.63 -7.75
C THR A 345 8.87 -17.90 -8.85
N ASP A 346 8.25 -19.08 -8.83
CA ASP A 346 7.04 -19.37 -9.59
C ASP A 346 5.88 -19.50 -8.61
N SER A 347 4.94 -18.56 -8.67
CA SER A 347 3.86 -18.51 -7.68
C SER A 347 2.78 -19.57 -7.88
N PHE A 348 2.70 -20.18 -9.07
CA PHE A 348 1.70 -21.22 -9.41
C PHE A 348 2.28 -22.57 -9.82
N ARG A 349 3.61 -22.71 -9.81
CA ARG A 349 4.28 -24.02 -9.92
C ARG A 349 5.17 -24.25 -8.70
N PRO A 350 5.25 -25.48 -8.17
CA PRO A 350 6.02 -25.77 -6.96
C PRO A 350 7.53 -25.89 -7.26
N VAL A 351 8.12 -24.86 -7.84
CA VAL A 351 9.53 -24.82 -8.25
C VAL A 351 10.11 -23.44 -8.00
N LEU A 352 11.31 -23.40 -7.44
CA LEU A 352 12.16 -22.21 -7.48
C LEU A 352 13.17 -22.40 -8.60
N TRP A 353 13.14 -21.47 -9.56
CA TRP A 353 14.03 -21.49 -10.72
C TRP A 353 15.33 -20.75 -10.42
N ARG A 354 16.36 -21.02 -11.20
CA ARG A 354 17.54 -20.16 -11.28
C ARG A 354 18.01 -19.94 -12.71
N ILE A 355 18.75 -18.87 -12.92
CA ILE A 355 19.41 -18.50 -14.18
C ILE A 355 20.86 -18.15 -13.85
N ALA A 356 21.82 -18.70 -14.59
CA ALA A 356 23.21 -18.28 -14.47
C ALA A 356 23.40 -16.87 -15.06
N ILE A 357 23.98 -15.95 -14.28
CA ILE A 357 24.13 -14.54 -14.67
C ILE A 357 25.59 -14.13 -14.88
N ALA A 358 26.55 -15.02 -14.63
CA ALA A 358 27.96 -14.74 -14.91
C ALA A 358 28.17 -14.43 -16.41
N PRO A 359 29.11 -13.53 -16.76
CA PRO A 359 29.43 -13.24 -18.15
C PRO A 359 29.73 -14.52 -18.95
N GLY A 360 29.08 -14.69 -20.11
CA GLY A 360 29.24 -15.86 -20.98
C GLY A 360 28.53 -17.14 -20.52
N ALA A 361 27.86 -17.13 -19.36
CA ALA A 361 27.06 -18.27 -18.93
C ALA A 361 25.79 -18.44 -19.78
N PRO A 362 25.31 -19.67 -20.00
CA PRO A 362 24.04 -19.91 -20.66
C PRO A 362 22.89 -19.32 -19.83
N MET A 363 22.08 -18.47 -20.46
CA MET A 363 20.92 -17.85 -19.84
C MET A 363 19.68 -18.71 -20.08
N SER A 364 19.49 -19.73 -19.23
CA SER A 364 18.32 -20.62 -19.25
C SER A 364 17.72 -20.78 -17.85
N LEU A 365 16.41 -20.98 -17.78
CA LEU A 365 15.71 -21.33 -16.55
C LEU A 365 16.00 -22.79 -16.17
N GLU A 366 16.71 -22.97 -15.07
CA GLU A 366 16.98 -24.29 -14.48
C GLU A 366 16.05 -24.54 -13.29
N PRO A 367 15.36 -25.70 -13.21
CA PRO A 367 14.59 -26.05 -12.03
C PRO A 367 15.57 -26.35 -10.88
N TRP A 368 15.74 -25.38 -9.97
CA TRP A 368 16.77 -25.46 -8.95
C TRP A 368 16.31 -26.17 -7.68
N LEU A 369 15.07 -25.93 -7.26
CA LEU A 369 14.51 -26.55 -6.06
C LEU A 369 13.05 -26.93 -6.32
N ASP A 370 12.73 -28.21 -6.13
CA ASP A 370 11.37 -28.71 -6.12
C ASP A 370 10.76 -28.45 -4.74
N ILE A 371 9.79 -27.53 -4.67
CA ILE A 371 9.18 -27.10 -3.41
C ILE A 371 8.45 -28.25 -2.72
N ARG A 372 7.96 -29.25 -3.46
CA ARG A 372 7.27 -30.43 -2.89
C ARG A 372 8.20 -31.31 -2.07
N GLN A 373 9.51 -31.21 -2.31
CA GLN A 373 10.53 -31.96 -1.58
C GLN A 373 11.07 -31.20 -0.35
N THR A 374 10.39 -30.12 0.04
CA THR A 374 10.79 -29.25 1.15
C THR A 374 9.71 -29.23 2.23
N PRO A 375 9.97 -28.62 3.40
CA PRO A 375 8.94 -28.40 4.41
C PRO A 375 7.82 -27.45 3.96
N ILE A 376 8.01 -26.66 2.89
CA ILE A 376 7.00 -25.73 2.38
C ILE A 376 5.76 -26.51 1.95
N ARG A 377 4.61 -26.17 2.51
CA ARG A 377 3.31 -26.76 2.14
C ARG A 377 2.71 -25.95 1.00
N TYR A 378 2.87 -26.46 -0.22
CA TYR A 378 2.32 -25.86 -1.42
C TYR A 378 0.77 -25.88 -1.38
N GLN A 379 0.15 -24.74 -1.69
CA GLN A 379 -1.30 -24.54 -1.72
C GLN A 379 -1.78 -24.45 -3.18
N PRO A 380 -2.42 -25.50 -3.74
CA PRO A 380 -2.92 -25.46 -5.12
C PRO A 380 -3.88 -24.29 -5.35
N ASN A 381 -3.79 -23.66 -6.53
CA ASN A 381 -4.62 -22.53 -6.96
C ASN A 381 -4.53 -21.27 -6.08
N GLN A 382 -3.51 -21.18 -5.23
CA GLN A 382 -3.17 -19.98 -4.47
C GLN A 382 -1.78 -19.48 -4.87
N ILE A 383 -1.49 -18.21 -4.58
CA ILE A 383 -0.16 -17.63 -4.77
C ILE A 383 0.76 -18.18 -3.68
N ASN A 384 1.75 -18.99 -4.06
CA ASN A 384 2.68 -19.62 -3.13
C ASN A 384 3.90 -18.74 -2.85
N LEU A 385 5.12 -19.24 -3.12
CA LEU A 385 6.31 -18.40 -3.01
C LEU A 385 6.14 -17.19 -3.92
N ASN A 386 6.30 -16.02 -3.33
CA ASN A 386 6.11 -14.75 -4.00
C ASN A 386 7.40 -13.94 -3.87
N GLY A 387 7.45 -12.97 -2.95
CA GLY A 387 8.62 -12.13 -2.80
C GLY A 387 9.84 -12.90 -2.33
N ILE A 388 10.99 -12.58 -2.92
CA ILE A 388 12.26 -13.22 -2.63
C ILE A 388 13.40 -12.19 -2.58
N VAL A 389 14.32 -12.38 -1.63
CA VAL A 389 15.52 -11.55 -1.49
C VAL A 389 16.72 -12.43 -1.11
N ALA A 390 17.92 -12.06 -1.59
CA ALA A 390 19.16 -12.72 -1.21
C ALA A 390 19.86 -11.98 -0.07
N SER A 391 20.54 -12.72 0.81
CA SER A 391 21.49 -12.12 1.74
C SER A 391 22.66 -11.47 0.98
N PRO A 392 23.33 -10.45 1.54
CA PRO A 392 24.43 -9.75 0.85
C PRO A 392 25.58 -10.65 0.40
N ASP A 393 25.83 -11.75 1.13
CA ASP A 393 26.86 -12.75 0.80
C ASP A 393 26.38 -13.80 -0.23
N GLY A 394 25.11 -13.74 -0.65
CA GLY A 394 24.48 -14.67 -1.58
C GLY A 394 24.30 -16.09 -1.06
N ARG A 395 24.56 -16.34 0.24
CA ARG A 395 24.50 -17.69 0.83
C ARG A 395 23.10 -18.12 1.22
N ARG A 396 22.18 -17.17 1.39
CA ARG A 396 20.81 -17.41 1.82
C ARG A 396 19.84 -16.64 0.94
N LEU A 397 18.70 -17.26 0.68
CA LEU A 397 17.51 -16.61 0.16
C LEU A 397 16.48 -16.56 1.28
N LEU A 398 15.70 -15.49 1.30
CA LEU A 398 14.49 -15.36 2.09
C LEU A 398 13.32 -15.23 1.12
N ALA A 399 12.31 -16.08 1.27
CA ALA A 399 11.12 -16.05 0.43
C ALA A 399 9.86 -16.07 1.29
N VAL A 400 8.90 -15.19 1.00
CA VAL A 400 7.59 -15.21 1.64
C VAL A 400 6.62 -16.06 0.83
N GLN A 401 5.82 -16.87 1.50
CA GLN A 401 4.69 -17.57 0.89
C GLN A 401 3.43 -16.74 1.11
N LEU A 402 2.91 -16.08 0.08
CA LEU A 402 1.82 -15.11 0.21
C LEU A 402 0.56 -15.73 0.84
N ALA A 403 0.20 -16.94 0.39
CA ALA A 403 -0.96 -17.69 0.88
C ALA A 403 -0.97 -17.95 2.40
N THR A 404 0.19 -18.15 3.01
CA THR A 404 0.30 -18.56 4.43
C THR A 404 0.91 -17.46 5.31
N GLY A 405 1.62 -16.51 4.71
CA GLY A 405 2.41 -15.52 5.43
C GLY A 405 3.67 -16.10 6.07
N GLN A 406 4.05 -17.34 5.74
CA GLN A 406 5.27 -17.96 6.26
C GLN A 406 6.49 -17.42 5.52
N LEU A 407 7.57 -17.19 6.28
CA LEU A 407 8.86 -16.77 5.76
C LEU A 407 9.81 -17.97 5.74
N TRP A 408 10.48 -18.17 4.62
CA TRP A 408 11.34 -19.32 4.39
C TRP A 408 12.77 -18.90 4.13
N ARG A 409 13.72 -19.47 4.87
CA ARG A 409 15.16 -19.39 4.60
C ARG A 409 15.56 -20.58 3.74
N ILE A 410 16.26 -20.30 2.64
CA ILE A 410 16.78 -21.31 1.72
C ILE A 410 18.29 -21.12 1.57
N ASP A 411 19.08 -22.13 1.89
CA ASP A 411 20.53 -22.10 1.74
C ASP A 411 20.93 -22.35 0.27
N THR A 412 21.72 -21.45 -0.33
CA THR A 412 22.01 -21.50 -1.78
C THR A 412 23.00 -22.59 -2.18
N ALA A 413 23.79 -23.11 -1.24
CA ALA A 413 24.75 -24.18 -1.49
C ALA A 413 24.13 -25.56 -1.28
N THR A 414 23.47 -25.75 -0.13
CA THR A 414 22.92 -27.04 0.31
C THR A 414 21.47 -27.26 -0.12
N ARG A 415 20.76 -26.20 -0.52
CA ARG A 415 19.31 -26.18 -0.78
C ARG A 415 18.45 -26.50 0.45
N GLU A 416 19.03 -26.45 1.65
CA GLU A 416 18.29 -26.64 2.89
C GLU A 416 17.23 -25.55 3.05
N VAL A 417 15.99 -25.96 3.29
CA VAL A 417 14.85 -25.07 3.53
C VAL A 417 14.41 -25.16 4.97
N LYS A 418 14.36 -24.01 5.65
CA LYS A 418 13.88 -23.87 7.03
C LYS A 418 12.88 -22.72 7.10
N GLU A 419 11.81 -22.93 7.86
CA GLU A 419 10.93 -21.82 8.23
C GLU A 419 11.69 -20.86 9.15
N VAL A 420 11.57 -19.56 8.88
CA VAL A 420 12.03 -18.50 9.77
C VAL A 420 10.94 -18.28 10.80
N ARG A 421 11.14 -18.74 12.03
CA ARG A 421 10.12 -18.60 13.07
C ARG A 421 9.97 -17.13 13.46
N LEU A 422 8.75 -16.61 13.36
CA LEU A 422 8.46 -15.21 13.64
C LEU A 422 7.87 -15.03 15.04
N ASP A 423 8.40 -14.06 15.76
CA ASP A 423 7.79 -13.48 16.96
C ASP A 423 7.08 -12.16 16.60
N GLY A 424 5.94 -11.87 17.24
CA GLY A 424 5.16 -10.64 17.00
C GLY A 424 4.11 -10.70 15.87
N GLY A 425 3.75 -11.90 15.39
CA GLY A 425 2.63 -12.14 14.46
C GLY A 425 3.04 -12.75 13.11
N ASP A 426 2.12 -12.70 12.13
CA ASP A 426 2.32 -13.25 10.78
C ASP A 426 2.70 -12.19 9.72
N LEU A 427 3.05 -12.68 8.53
CA LEU A 427 3.26 -11.89 7.31
C LEU A 427 2.26 -12.24 6.20
N ARG A 428 1.00 -12.58 6.54
CA ARG A 428 -0.02 -12.87 5.52
C ARG A 428 -0.17 -11.68 4.56
N HIS A 429 -0.45 -11.98 3.30
CA HIS A 429 -0.43 -10.99 2.20
C HIS A 429 0.95 -10.35 1.97
N GLY A 430 2.02 -10.96 2.48
CA GLY A 430 3.40 -10.58 2.19
C GLY A 430 3.72 -10.77 0.70
N ASP A 431 4.19 -9.70 0.09
CA ASP A 431 4.49 -9.57 -1.33
C ASP A 431 6.00 -9.30 -1.49
N GLY A 432 6.40 -8.19 -2.09
CA GLY A 432 7.81 -7.84 -2.24
C GLY A 432 8.61 -7.73 -0.93
N LEU A 433 9.87 -8.15 -1.00
CA LEU A 433 10.82 -8.16 0.11
C LEU A 433 12.01 -7.23 -0.16
N ALA A 434 12.44 -6.49 0.85
CA ALA A 434 13.64 -5.68 0.83
C ALA A 434 14.52 -5.95 2.05
N LEU A 435 15.78 -6.33 1.84
CA LEU A 435 16.71 -6.64 2.93
C LEU A 435 17.77 -5.54 3.04
N LEU A 436 17.86 -4.90 4.20
CA LEU A 436 18.92 -3.96 4.54
C LEU A 436 20.01 -4.67 5.36
N GLY A 437 21.20 -4.77 4.78
CA GLY A 437 22.28 -5.55 5.40
C GLY A 437 21.93 -7.03 5.44
N ALA A 438 22.31 -7.73 6.52
CA ALA A 438 22.08 -9.18 6.62
C ALA A 438 20.78 -9.56 7.34
N ASN A 439 20.25 -8.67 8.19
CA ASN A 439 19.29 -9.06 9.23
C ASN A 439 18.08 -8.13 9.35
N ASP A 440 17.98 -7.06 8.56
CA ASP A 440 16.89 -6.08 8.69
C ASP A 440 15.97 -6.20 7.47
N LEU A 441 14.94 -7.03 7.59
CA LEU A 441 14.04 -7.37 6.50
C LEU A 441 12.80 -6.49 6.56
N TYR A 442 12.43 -5.93 5.41
CA TYR A 442 11.18 -5.22 5.19
C TYR A 442 10.29 -6.03 4.27
N VAL A 443 9.05 -6.22 4.69
CA VAL A 443 8.04 -7.01 3.99
C VAL A 443 6.90 -6.08 3.63
N VAL A 444 6.57 -5.99 2.35
CA VAL A 444 5.39 -5.25 1.88
C VAL A 444 4.18 -6.14 2.04
N ARG A 445 3.11 -5.66 2.70
CA ARG A 445 1.84 -6.36 2.81
C ARG A 445 0.75 -5.61 2.06
N ASN A 446 0.42 -6.10 0.87
CA ASN A 446 -0.39 -5.39 -0.11
C ASN A 446 -1.81 -5.10 0.38
N ALA A 447 -2.58 -6.13 0.72
CA ALA A 447 -3.96 -6.01 1.18
C ALA A 447 -4.10 -5.30 2.52
N ASP A 448 -3.03 -5.29 3.33
CA ASP A 448 -3.01 -4.64 4.65
C ASP A 448 -2.52 -3.18 4.59
N ASN A 449 -2.06 -2.69 3.42
CA ASN A 449 -1.50 -1.34 3.24
C ASN A 449 -0.39 -0.99 4.25
N GLU A 450 0.55 -1.93 4.48
CA GLU A 450 1.61 -1.73 5.46
C GLU A 450 2.97 -2.26 5.01
N LEU A 451 4.02 -1.76 5.67
CA LEU A 451 5.37 -2.32 5.63
C LEU A 451 5.69 -2.91 6.99
N VAL A 452 6.20 -4.13 7.03
CA VAL A 452 6.59 -4.81 8.27
C VAL A 452 8.10 -4.92 8.33
N ARG A 453 8.70 -4.41 9.40
CA ARG A 453 10.12 -4.58 9.68
C ARG A 453 10.33 -5.78 10.59
N VAL A 454 11.19 -6.70 10.15
CA VAL A 454 11.56 -7.93 10.83
C VAL A 454 13.05 -7.91 11.09
N GLU A 455 13.43 -7.94 12.36
CA GLU A 455 14.82 -8.18 12.77
C GLU A 455 15.07 -9.69 12.79
N LEU A 456 15.95 -10.16 11.90
CA LEU A 456 16.32 -11.55 11.77
C LEU A 456 17.47 -11.88 12.73
N ALA A 457 17.46 -13.11 13.26
CA ALA A 457 18.62 -13.69 13.89
C ALA A 457 19.78 -13.79 12.88
N ALA A 458 21.02 -13.75 13.35
CA ALA A 458 22.20 -13.74 12.49
C ALA A 458 22.28 -14.93 11.53
N ASP A 459 21.80 -16.11 11.95
CA ASP A 459 21.72 -17.32 11.12
C ASP A 459 20.49 -17.35 10.20
N GLY A 460 19.52 -16.45 10.42
CA GLY A 460 18.24 -16.35 9.71
C GLY A 460 17.24 -17.44 10.09
N SER A 461 17.40 -18.10 11.25
CA SER A 461 16.50 -19.17 11.70
C SER A 461 15.23 -18.65 12.37
N SER A 462 15.25 -17.41 12.87
CA SER A 462 14.12 -16.72 13.47
C SER A 462 14.11 -15.24 13.13
N GLY A 463 12.98 -14.59 13.32
CA GLY A 463 12.84 -13.14 13.20
C GLY A 463 11.85 -12.59 14.21
N ARG A 464 12.00 -11.32 14.58
CA ARG A 464 11.06 -10.61 15.44
C ARG A 464 10.47 -9.45 14.66
N ILE A 465 9.15 -9.37 14.59
CA ILE A 465 8.46 -8.21 14.03
C ILE A 465 8.67 -7.06 15.02
N VAL A 466 9.43 -6.05 14.60
CA VAL A 466 9.79 -4.92 15.46
C VAL A 466 9.01 -3.66 15.14
N GLN A 467 8.41 -3.60 13.94
CA GLN A 467 7.62 -2.46 13.53
C GLN A 467 6.62 -2.84 12.44
N ARG A 468 5.45 -2.22 12.51
CA ARG A 468 4.48 -2.14 11.40
C ARG A 468 4.29 -0.69 11.05
N LEU A 469 4.62 -0.33 9.82
CA LEU A 469 4.53 1.01 9.27
C LEU A 469 3.27 1.09 8.42
N ARG A 470 2.32 1.91 8.85
CA ARG A 470 1.11 2.25 8.12
C ARG A 470 1.16 3.72 7.79
N ASP A 471 0.69 4.07 6.60
CA ASP A 471 0.57 5.45 6.17
C ASP A 471 -0.60 5.54 5.18
N PRO A 472 -1.47 6.56 5.28
CA PRO A 472 -2.59 6.74 4.33
C PRO A 472 -2.18 6.85 2.86
N ARG A 473 -0.92 7.17 2.59
CA ARG A 473 -0.38 7.22 1.23
C ARG A 473 0.02 5.85 0.69
N LEU A 474 0.12 4.82 1.51
CA LEU A 474 0.25 3.44 1.01
C LEU A 474 -1.09 3.02 0.39
N LYS A 475 -1.04 2.64 -0.89
CA LYS A 475 -2.21 2.33 -1.72
C LYS A 475 -1.96 1.00 -2.44
N TYR A 476 -2.29 -0.08 -1.73
CA TYR A 476 -2.03 -1.46 -2.12
C TYR A 476 -0.57 -1.61 -2.60
N PRO A 477 0.40 -1.40 -1.70
CA PRO A 477 1.81 -1.43 -2.08
C PRO A 477 2.21 -2.84 -2.52
N THR A 478 3.03 -2.97 -3.56
CA THR A 478 3.38 -4.26 -4.19
C THR A 478 4.78 -4.70 -3.82
N THR A 479 5.73 -3.78 -3.79
CA THR A 479 7.14 -4.11 -3.52
C THR A 479 7.93 -2.91 -2.97
N ALA A 480 9.17 -3.18 -2.56
CA ALA A 480 10.10 -2.16 -2.12
C ALA A 480 11.55 -2.45 -2.54
N ALA A 481 12.36 -1.40 -2.69
CA ALA A 481 13.81 -1.47 -2.79
C ALA A 481 14.49 -0.57 -1.76
N VAL A 482 15.65 -0.97 -1.27
CA VAL A 482 16.49 -0.15 -0.40
C VAL A 482 17.29 0.84 -1.25
N GLN A 483 17.18 2.13 -0.93
CA GLN A 483 18.01 3.21 -1.49
C GLN A 483 18.47 4.14 -0.37
N ASP A 484 19.79 4.29 -0.19
CA ASP A 484 20.41 5.31 0.69
C ASP A 484 19.80 5.36 2.11
N GLY A 485 19.58 4.20 2.74
CA GLY A 485 18.96 4.12 4.07
C GLY A 485 17.47 4.48 4.12
N ALA A 486 16.79 4.48 2.98
CA ALA A 486 15.34 4.61 2.82
C ALA A 486 14.80 3.41 2.02
N LEU A 487 13.47 3.24 2.04
CA LEU A 487 12.76 2.36 1.13
C LEU A 487 12.12 3.19 0.02
N LEU A 488 12.26 2.72 -1.21
CA LEU A 488 11.39 3.09 -2.31
C LEU A 488 10.26 2.07 -2.37
N VAL A 489 9.02 2.48 -2.16
CA VAL A 489 7.86 1.60 -2.03
C VAL A 489 6.89 1.90 -3.16
N VAL A 490 6.54 0.88 -3.92
CA VAL A 490 5.66 1.00 -5.09
C VAL A 490 4.22 0.88 -4.66
N ASN A 491 3.38 1.88 -4.97
CA ASN A 491 1.93 1.77 -4.82
C ASN A 491 1.31 1.20 -6.10
N GLY A 492 1.03 -0.11 -6.09
CA GLY A 492 0.56 -0.81 -7.27
C GLY A 492 -0.93 -0.70 -7.54
N GLN A 493 -1.76 -0.54 -6.50
CA GLN A 493 -3.22 -0.48 -6.62
C GLN A 493 -3.82 -1.65 -7.44
N LEU A 494 -3.27 -2.86 -7.29
CA LEU A 494 -3.70 -4.04 -8.04
C LEU A 494 -5.14 -4.44 -7.72
N ASP A 495 -5.63 -4.09 -6.53
CA ASP A 495 -7.04 -4.20 -6.12
C ASP A 495 -8.00 -3.37 -6.99
N LYS A 496 -7.50 -2.37 -7.71
CA LYS A 496 -8.27 -1.43 -8.53
C LYS A 496 -8.19 -1.70 -10.04
N GLN A 497 -7.59 -2.82 -10.47
CA GLN A 497 -7.48 -3.19 -11.89
C GLN A 497 -8.83 -3.35 -12.61
N LYS A 498 -9.91 -3.59 -11.86
CA LYS A 498 -11.27 -3.78 -12.40
C LYS A 498 -12.19 -2.62 -12.03
N ASN A 499 -12.59 -2.54 -10.75
CA ASN A 499 -13.46 -1.50 -10.22
C ASN A 499 -13.36 -1.49 -8.68
N PRO A 500 -13.29 -0.33 -7.99
CA PRO A 500 -13.23 1.04 -8.51
C PRO A 500 -11.94 1.34 -9.28
N PRO A 501 -11.88 2.38 -10.14
CA PRO A 501 -10.66 2.74 -10.85
C PRO A 501 -9.51 3.15 -9.89
N PRO A 502 -8.24 3.09 -10.35
CA PRO A 502 -7.09 3.48 -9.55
C PRO A 502 -7.09 4.99 -9.25
N LEU A 503 -6.45 5.38 -8.15
CA LEU A 503 -6.14 6.77 -7.87
C LEU A 503 -4.92 7.18 -8.70
N LEU A 504 -5.07 8.23 -9.51
CA LEU A 504 -4.01 8.74 -10.37
C LEU A 504 -3.40 10.04 -9.82
N PRO A 505 -2.13 10.34 -10.14
CA PRO A 505 -1.17 9.43 -10.78
C PRO A 505 -0.76 8.28 -9.83
N PHE A 506 -0.22 7.20 -10.40
CA PHE A 506 0.48 6.18 -9.60
C PHE A 506 1.75 6.80 -8.99
N ASP A 507 2.30 6.21 -7.94
CA ASP A 507 3.49 6.75 -7.30
C ASP A 507 4.40 5.69 -6.67
N VAL A 508 5.67 6.06 -6.53
CA VAL A 508 6.65 5.40 -5.66
C VAL A 508 6.92 6.33 -4.49
N LEU A 509 6.72 5.86 -3.27
CA LEU A 509 7.01 6.60 -2.06
C LEU A 509 8.46 6.38 -1.64
N ARG A 510 9.14 7.44 -1.20
CA ARG A 510 10.39 7.34 -0.46
C ARG A 510 10.07 7.37 1.02
N ILE A 511 10.33 6.28 1.73
CA ILE A 511 10.03 6.11 3.16
C ILE A 511 11.34 6.01 3.93
N ALA A 512 11.53 6.91 4.90
CA ALA A 512 12.63 6.88 5.83
C ALA A 512 12.68 5.53 6.54
N LEU A 513 13.87 4.99 6.77
CA LEU A 513 14.01 3.95 7.75
C LEU A 513 14.11 4.57 9.14
N PRO A 514 13.43 4.03 10.16
CA PRO A 514 13.60 4.50 11.52
C PRO A 514 15.06 4.37 11.95
N PRO A 515 15.54 5.24 12.86
CA PRO A 515 16.84 5.07 13.48
C PRO A 515 16.91 3.70 14.17
N ARG A 516 18.08 3.07 14.09
CA ARG A 516 18.37 1.75 14.66
C ARG A 516 18.51 1.79 16.18
#